data_AF-A0AAU8ZMJ5-F1
#
_entry.id   AF-A0AAU8ZMJ5-F1
#
_cell.length_a   1.000
_cell.length_b   1.000
_cell.length_c   1.000
_cell.angle_alpha   90.00
_cell.angle_beta   90.00
_cell.angle_gamma   90.00
#
_symmetry.space_group_name_H-M   'P 1'
#
loop_
_entity.id
_entity.type
_entity.pdbx_description
1 polymer ?
#
loop_
_entity_poly.entity_id
_entity_poly.type
_entity_poly.pdbx_seq_one_letter_code
_entity_poly.pdbx_strand_id
1 'polypeptide(L)'
;MNQYHLKLPYPPSLNTYWRHARGRHYIAEKGTRYRQHITELIRQQNLDISTTSRIRISIIENPQDKRQRDLDNLPKAVFDSLTHAGFWKDDSQIDDMRIRRGERVSGGALDVTIWEIGDET
;
A
#
# COMPACT_ATOMS: atom_id res chain seq x y z
N MET A 1 -20.20 7.75 -1.72
CA MET A 1 -19.01 6.95 -1.40
C MET A 1 -17.90 7.38 -2.34
N ASN A 2 -16.79 7.87 -1.81
CA ASN A 2 -15.65 8.28 -2.63
C ASN A 2 -14.87 7.05 -3.10
N GLN A 3 -14.26 7.17 -4.28
CA GLN A 3 -13.44 6.13 -4.89
C GLN A 3 -12.14 6.75 -5.40
N TYR A 4 -11.03 6.10 -5.10
CA TYR A 4 -9.69 6.56 -5.44
C TYR A 4 -8.95 5.46 -6.20
N HIS A 5 -8.22 5.85 -7.24
CA HIS A 5 -7.38 4.95 -8.03
C HIS A 5 -5.92 5.38 -7.92
N LEU A 6 -5.09 4.47 -7.43
CA LEU A 6 -3.67 4.71 -7.25
C LEU A 6 -2.89 3.68 -8.07
N LYS A 7 -1.87 4.15 -8.77
CA LYS A 7 -0.86 3.29 -9.37
C LYS A 7 0.41 3.40 -8.55
N LEU A 8 0.73 2.35 -7.80
CA LEU A 8 1.88 2.35 -6.89
C LEU A 8 3.05 1.56 -7.49
N PRO A 9 4.30 1.98 -7.22
CA PRO A 9 5.46 1.16 -7.55
C PRO A 9 5.41 -0.18 -6.82
N TYR A 10 6.11 -1.18 -7.34
CA TYR A 10 6.21 -2.47 -6.67
C TYR A 10 7.01 -2.34 -5.36
N PRO A 11 6.51 -2.82 -4.21
CA PRO A 11 7.23 -2.67 -2.94
C PRO A 11 8.48 -3.56 -2.84
N PRO A 12 9.48 -3.17 -2.05
CA PRO A 12 10.54 -4.11 -1.68
C PRO A 12 9.95 -5.28 -0.88
N SER A 13 10.63 -6.43 -0.87
CA SER A 13 10.18 -7.56 -0.04
C SER A 13 10.12 -7.18 1.44
N LEU A 14 9.27 -7.83 2.25
CA LEU A 14 9.15 -7.50 3.67
C LEU A 14 10.48 -7.57 4.43
N ASN A 15 11.31 -8.57 4.12
CA ASN A 15 12.64 -8.69 4.72
C ASN A 15 13.59 -7.55 4.33
N THR A 16 13.32 -6.89 3.20
CA THR A 16 14.04 -5.71 2.73
C THR A 16 13.43 -4.42 3.29
N TYR A 17 12.11 -4.40 3.50
CA TYR A 17 11.37 -3.28 4.07
C TYR A 17 11.67 -3.13 5.55
N TRP A 18 11.54 -4.22 6.31
CA TRP A 18 11.74 -4.29 7.75
C TRP A 18 13.03 -5.02 8.06
N ARG A 19 13.78 -4.51 9.04
CA ARG A 19 14.95 -5.16 9.62
C ARG A 19 14.75 -5.35 11.10
N HIS A 20 15.48 -6.31 11.65
CA HIS A 20 15.51 -6.58 13.08
C HIS A 20 16.94 -6.38 13.58
N ALA A 21 17.10 -5.53 14.60
CA ALA A 21 18.37 -5.38 15.30
C ALA A 21 18.11 -5.03 16.76
N ARG A 22 18.93 -5.58 17.66
CA ARG A 22 18.87 -5.28 19.12
C ARG A 22 17.46 -5.47 19.71
N GLY A 23 16.73 -6.50 19.27
CA GLY A 23 15.40 -6.83 19.76
C GLY A 23 14.27 -5.90 19.27
N ARG A 24 14.51 -5.09 18.23
CA ARG A 24 13.52 -4.15 17.68
C ARG A 24 13.40 -4.30 16.17
N HIS A 25 12.18 -4.16 15.67
CA HIS A 25 11.90 -3.98 14.25
C HIS A 25 12.01 -2.50 13.87
N TYR A 26 12.63 -2.23 12.72
CA TYR A 26 12.73 -0.89 12.16
C TYR A 26 12.65 -0.95 10.63
N ILE A 27 12.31 0.17 10.01
CA ILE A 27 12.22 0.30 8.56
C ILE A 27 13.63 0.49 8.02
N ALA A 28 14.02 -0.36 7.09
CA ALA A 28 15.30 -0.24 6.39
C ALA A 28 15.27 0.93 5.40
N GLU A 29 16.44 1.38 4.96
CA GLU A 29 16.59 2.44 3.96
C GLU A 29 15.70 2.25 2.71
N LYS A 30 15.59 1.02 2.21
CA LYS A 30 14.72 0.70 1.07
C LYS A 30 13.22 0.84 1.38
N GLY A 31 12.79 0.47 2.59
CA GLY A 31 11.42 0.70 3.05
C GLY A 31 11.14 2.19 3.23
N THR A 32 12.09 2.95 3.79
CA THR A 32 11.98 4.41 3.94
C THR A 32 11.86 5.11 2.59
N ARG A 33 12.67 4.71 1.60
CA ARG A 33 12.57 5.24 0.23
C ARG A 33 11.23 4.91 -0.43
N TYR A 34 10.75 3.68 -0.27
CA TYR A 34 9.44 3.30 -0.80
C TYR A 34 8.33 4.16 -0.18
N ARG A 35 8.33 4.30 1.14
CA ARG A 35 7.39 5.13 1.89
C ARG A 35 7.42 6.59 1.43
N GLN A 36 8.61 7.18 1.27
CA GLN A 36 8.77 8.55 0.75
C GLN A 36 8.18 8.71 -0.66
N HIS A 37 8.44 7.76 -1.56
CA HIS A 37 7.89 7.78 -2.92
C HIS A 37 6.35 7.73 -2.90
N ILE A 38 5.76 6.89 -2.05
CA ILE A 38 4.30 6.85 -1.87
C ILE A 38 3.78 8.18 -1.29
N THR A 39 4.46 8.77 -0.29
CA THR A 39 4.08 10.07 0.26
C THR A 39 4.08 11.18 -0.80
N GLU A 40 5.09 11.22 -1.67
CA GLU A 40 5.17 12.18 -2.78
C GLU A 40 4.02 11.96 -3.77
N LEU A 41 3.74 10.71 -4.17
CA LEU A 41 2.63 10.37 -5.06
C LEU A 41 1.27 10.79 -4.51
N ILE A 42 1.05 10.59 -3.20
CA ILE A 42 -0.20 10.96 -2.52
C ILE A 42 -0.36 12.47 -2.46
N ARG A 43 0.69 13.21 -2.06
CA ARG A 43 0.66 14.68 -2.03
C ARG A 43 0.47 15.32 -3.40
N GLN A 44 1.13 14.79 -4.43
CA GLN A 44 0.97 15.27 -5.82
C GLN A 44 -0.48 15.15 -6.32
N GLN A 45 -1.22 14.17 -5.79
CA GLN A 45 -2.63 13.96 -6.12
C GLN A 45 -3.58 14.67 -5.15
N ASN A 46 -3.07 15.42 -4.16
CA ASN A 46 -3.83 16.01 -3.04
C ASN A 46 -4.68 14.97 -2.30
N LEU A 47 -4.12 13.77 -2.10
CA LEU A 47 -4.77 12.64 -1.45
C LEU A 47 -4.30 12.41 -0.01
N ASP A 48 -3.54 13.34 0.57
CA ASP A 48 -3.20 13.40 2.00
C ASP A 48 -4.38 13.87 2.87
N ILE A 49 -5.57 13.34 2.54
CA ILE A 49 -6.88 13.75 3.07
C ILE A 49 -7.13 13.29 4.51
N SER A 50 -6.32 12.36 5.02
CA SER A 50 -6.45 11.79 6.36
C SER A 50 -7.88 11.31 6.67
N THR A 51 -8.51 10.61 5.72
CA THR A 51 -9.90 10.17 5.86
C THR A 51 -10.09 9.32 7.12
N THR A 52 -11.23 9.47 7.78
CA THR A 52 -11.63 8.69 8.97
C THR A 52 -12.69 7.62 8.65
N SER A 53 -13.11 7.50 7.39
CA SER A 53 -14.11 6.52 6.95
C SER A 53 -13.59 5.08 7.06
N ARG A 54 -14.52 4.11 7.14
CA ARG A 54 -14.18 2.70 6.91
C ARG A 54 -13.81 2.49 5.44
N ILE A 55 -12.88 1.58 5.19
CA ILE A 55 -12.21 1.43 3.90
C ILE A 55 -12.45 0.03 3.35
N ARG A 56 -12.84 -0.02 2.07
CA ARG A 56 -12.61 -1.18 1.21
C ARG A 56 -11.42 -0.89 0.31
N ILE A 57 -10.55 -1.88 0.10
CA ILE A 57 -9.39 -1.78 -0.78
C ILE A 57 -9.27 -3.01 -1.68
N SER A 58 -8.95 -2.78 -2.95
CA SER A 58 -8.56 -3.84 -3.89
C SER A 58 -7.18 -3.56 -4.46
N ILE A 59 -6.32 -4.57 -4.45
CA ILE A 59 -4.96 -4.53 -4.97
C ILE A 59 -4.83 -5.55 -6.09
N ILE A 60 -4.43 -5.09 -7.27
CA ILE A 60 -4.00 -5.93 -8.38
C ILE A 60 -2.48 -5.88 -8.43
N GLU A 61 -1.85 -7.02 -8.17
CA GLU A 61 -0.40 -7.16 -8.30
C GLU A 61 -0.03 -7.42 -9.76
N ASN A 62 0.69 -6.48 -10.38
CA ASN A 62 1.24 -6.67 -11.71
C ASN A 62 2.75 -6.95 -11.61
N PRO A 63 3.20 -8.22 -11.61
CA PRO A 63 4.60 -8.58 -11.38
C PRO A 63 5.53 -8.16 -12.52
N GLN A 64 6.78 -7.87 -12.17
CA GLN A 64 7.85 -7.66 -13.15
C GLN A 64 8.38 -8.96 -13.78
N ASP A 65 8.21 -10.11 -13.11
CA ASP A 65 8.84 -11.37 -13.49
C ASP A 65 7.98 -12.59 -13.07
N LYS A 66 8.48 -13.80 -13.35
CA LYS A 66 7.80 -15.07 -13.03
C LYS A 66 8.01 -15.55 -11.58
N ARG A 67 8.74 -14.81 -10.75
CA ARG A 67 9.08 -15.29 -9.41
C ARG A 67 7.82 -15.39 -8.57
N GLN A 68 7.67 -16.52 -7.88
CA GLN A 68 6.61 -16.69 -6.91
C GLN A 68 6.88 -15.75 -5.73
N ARG A 69 5.89 -14.91 -5.43
CA ARG A 69 5.89 -13.99 -4.29
C ARG A 69 4.56 -14.11 -3.58
N ASP A 70 4.59 -14.13 -2.26
CA ASP A 70 3.36 -14.18 -1.48
C ASP A 70 2.63 -12.84 -1.58
N LEU A 71 1.32 -12.88 -1.80
CA LEU A 71 0.50 -11.70 -2.01
C LEU A 71 0.29 -10.90 -0.72
N ASP A 72 0.28 -11.57 0.42
CA ASP A 72 0.09 -10.99 1.76
C ASP A 72 1.25 -10.07 2.19
N ASN A 73 2.41 -10.20 1.55
CA ASN A 73 3.54 -9.29 1.76
C ASN A 73 3.29 -7.88 1.21
N LEU A 74 2.47 -7.73 0.17
CA LEU A 74 2.24 -6.45 -0.50
C LEU A 74 1.44 -5.46 0.37
N PRO A 75 0.28 -5.85 0.94
CA PRO A 75 -0.51 -4.98 1.80
C PRO A 75 0.30 -4.37 2.94
N LYS A 76 1.13 -5.15 3.62
CA LYS A 76 1.92 -4.67 4.77
C LYS A 76 2.77 -3.45 4.43
N ALA A 77 3.47 -3.46 3.29
CA ALA A 77 4.28 -2.31 2.85
C ALA A 77 3.43 -1.16 2.32
N VAL A 78 2.34 -1.47 1.61
CA VAL A 78 1.42 -0.48 1.04
C VAL A 78 0.69 0.29 2.15
N PHE A 79 0.16 -0.43 3.14
CA PHE A 79 -0.65 0.15 4.21
C PHE A 79 0.19 1.04 5.11
N ASP A 80 1.34 0.56 5.55
CA ASP A 80 2.33 1.34 6.27
C ASP A 80 2.70 2.64 5.53
N SER A 81 2.84 2.57 4.21
CA SER A 81 3.17 3.73 3.39
C SER A 81 1.99 4.69 3.21
N LEU A 82 0.76 4.20 3.02
CA LEU A 82 -0.45 5.03 2.89
C LEU A 82 -0.82 5.72 4.20
N THR A 83 -0.66 5.03 5.34
CA THR A 83 -0.78 5.61 6.68
C THR A 83 0.24 6.72 6.86
N HIS A 84 1.52 6.48 6.54
CA HIS A 84 2.55 7.50 6.65
C HIS A 84 2.34 8.68 5.70
N ALA A 85 1.81 8.42 4.51
CA ALA A 85 1.47 9.44 3.52
C ALA A 85 0.27 10.30 3.92
N GLY A 86 -0.48 9.91 4.96
CA GLY A 86 -1.65 10.65 5.43
C GLY A 86 -2.89 10.45 4.55
N PHE A 87 -2.99 9.35 3.80
CA PHE A 87 -4.19 9.06 3.03
C PHE A 87 -5.38 8.78 3.96
N TRP A 88 -5.20 7.86 4.91
CA TRP A 88 -6.11 7.58 6.02
C TRP A 88 -5.38 7.80 7.35
N LYS A 89 -6.10 7.78 8.48
CA LYS A 89 -5.48 7.91 9.81
C LYS A 89 -4.73 6.66 10.23
N ASP A 90 -5.31 5.50 9.97
CA ASP A 90 -4.79 4.21 10.42
C ASP A 90 -5.29 3.09 9.50
N ASP A 91 -4.48 2.06 9.28
CA ASP A 91 -4.86 0.93 8.42
C ASP A 91 -5.89 0.00 9.07
N SER A 92 -6.13 0.13 10.38
CA SER A 92 -7.30 -0.45 11.06
C SER A 92 -8.64 0.04 10.53
N GLN A 93 -8.66 1.07 9.67
CA GLN A 93 -9.85 1.52 8.94
C GLN A 93 -10.29 0.54 7.84
N ILE A 94 -9.45 -0.41 7.43
CA ILE A 94 -9.75 -1.35 6.35
C ILE A 94 -10.60 -2.52 6.88
N ASP A 95 -11.84 -2.62 6.40
CA ASP A 95 -12.76 -3.74 6.72
C ASP A 95 -12.81 -4.80 5.63
N ASP A 96 -12.63 -4.38 4.37
CA ASP A 96 -12.69 -5.27 3.21
C ASP A 96 -11.43 -5.10 2.36
N MET A 97 -10.67 -6.18 2.21
CA MET A 97 -9.46 -6.22 1.41
C MET A 97 -9.51 -7.37 0.41
N ARG A 98 -9.27 -7.06 -0.87
CA ARG A 98 -9.08 -8.06 -1.91
C ARG A 98 -7.75 -7.88 -2.63
N ILE A 99 -6.97 -8.95 -2.71
CA ILE A 99 -5.70 -8.97 -3.45
C ILE A 99 -5.78 -10.04 -4.53
N ARG A 100 -5.34 -9.71 -5.75
CA ARG A 100 -5.23 -10.68 -6.84
C ARG A 100 -4.01 -10.42 -7.71
N ARG A 101 -3.55 -11.45 -8.41
CA ARG A 101 -2.54 -11.31 -9.46
C ARG A 101 -3.18 -10.72 -10.72
N GLY A 102 -2.45 -9.81 -11.36
CA GLY A 102 -2.76 -9.20 -12.64
C GLY A 102 -1.77 -9.66 -13.71
N GLU A 103 -1.51 -8.77 -14.67
CA GLU A 103 -0.62 -9.04 -15.80
C GLU A 103 0.83 -8.69 -15.49
N ARG A 104 1.76 -9.24 -16.26
CA ARG A 104 3.17 -8.84 -16.11
C ARG A 104 3.40 -7.50 -16.78
N VAL A 105 4.05 -6.59 -16.07
CA VAL A 105 4.40 -5.26 -16.56
C VAL A 105 5.86 -4.96 -16.28
N SER A 106 6.53 -4.26 -17.19
CA SER A 106 7.93 -3.86 -17.00
C SER A 106 8.09 -3.03 -15.72
N GLY A 107 9.04 -3.40 -14.87
CA GLY A 107 9.29 -2.75 -13.57
C GLY A 107 8.31 -3.13 -12.45
N GLY A 108 7.20 -3.79 -12.77
CA GLY A 108 6.16 -4.16 -11.82
C GLY A 108 5.36 -2.96 -11.29
N ALA A 109 4.10 -3.19 -10.93
CA ALA A 109 3.24 -2.16 -10.36
C ALA A 109 2.12 -2.78 -9.51
N LEU A 110 1.51 -1.96 -8.66
CA LEU A 110 0.24 -2.29 -8.01
C LEU A 110 -0.82 -1.32 -8.51
N ASP A 111 -1.91 -1.85 -9.05
CA ASP A 111 -3.11 -1.06 -9.29
C ASP A 111 -4.01 -1.19 -8.06
N VAL A 112 -4.17 -0.09 -7.32
CA VAL A 112 -4.90 -0.03 -6.06
C VAL A 112 -6.16 0.79 -6.26
N THR A 113 -7.30 0.22 -5.87
CA THR A 113 -8.56 0.96 -5.81
C THR A 113 -9.05 0.98 -4.38
N ILE A 114 -9.42 2.16 -3.89
CA ILE A 114 -9.85 2.40 -2.51
C ILE A 114 -11.24 3.00 -2.55
N TRP A 115 -12.13 2.51 -1.68
CA TRP A 115 -13.46 3.05 -1.48
C TRP A 115 -13.65 3.44 -0.03
N GLU A 116 -14.23 4.62 0.20
CA GLU A 116 -14.85 4.92 1.49
C GLU A 116 -16.20 4.20 1.54
N ILE A 117 -16.32 3.22 2.44
CA ILE A 117 -17.56 2.54 2.76
C ILE A 117 -18.05 3.19 4.07
N GLY A 118 -19.16 3.92 4.04
CA GLY A 118 -19.70 4.50 5.28
C GLY A 118 -20.12 3.38 6.25
N ASP A 119 -20.36 3.73 7.51
CA ASP A 119 -21.15 2.86 8.38
C ASP A 119 -22.54 2.76 7.73
N GLU A 120 -22.86 1.61 7.14
CA GLU A 120 -24.23 1.31 6.76
C GLU A 120 -25.05 1.40 8.05
N THR A 121 -25.82 2.47 8.17
CA THR A 121 -26.81 2.66 9.24
C THR A 121 -28.08 1.92 8.89
#